data_AF-A0A535J553-F1
#
_entry.id   AF-A0A535J553-F1
#
_cell.length_a   1.000
_cell.length_b   1.000
_cell.length_c   1.000
_cell.angle_alpha   90.00
_cell.angle_beta   90.00
_cell.angle_gamma   90.00
#
_symmetry.space_group_name_H-M   'P 1'
#
loop_
_entity.id
_entity.type
_entity.pdbx_description
1 polymer ?
#
loop_
_entity_poly.entity_id
_entity_poly.type
_entity_poly.pdbx_seq_one_letter_code
_entity_poly.pdbx_strand_id
1 'polypeptide(L)'
;MSDRTIYLDHAATTALDTRVLDAMIPYLTTEYGNASSIYTLGRHAMQAIDSAREQVADILNSRPTEVTFTGCGSESDNLAIKGIAFASQKKGNHIIT
;
A
#
# COMPACT_ATOMS: atom_id res chain seq x y z
N MET A 1 -17.00 19.25 32.04
CA MET A 1 -17.21 17.92 31.41
C MET A 1 -16.33 17.91 30.18
N SER A 2 -15.38 16.98 30.07
CA SER A 2 -14.60 16.83 28.83
C SER A 2 -15.57 16.44 27.73
N ASP A 3 -15.67 17.25 26.68
CA ASP A 3 -16.40 16.85 25.48
C ASP A 3 -15.76 15.56 24.94
N ARG A 4 -16.53 14.48 24.95
CA ARG A 4 -16.10 13.20 24.39
C ARG A 4 -16.41 13.24 22.90
N THR A 5 -15.37 13.43 22.08
CA THR A 5 -15.51 13.33 20.62
C THR A 5 -15.91 11.89 20.24
N ILE A 6 -17.03 11.75 19.54
CA ILE A 6 -17.46 10.50 18.92
C ILE A 6 -17.18 10.63 17.42
N TYR A 7 -16.23 9.84 16.91
CA TYR A 7 -15.85 9.85 15.50
C TYR A 7 -16.70 8.83 14.74
N LEU A 8 -17.55 9.31 13.83
CA LEU A 8 -18.44 8.47 13.01
C LEU A 8 -18.15 8.59 11.51
N ASP A 9 -17.01 9.18 11.13
CA ASP A 9 -16.63 9.45 9.73
C ASP A 9 -15.59 8.46 9.18
N HIS A 10 -15.73 7.18 9.55
CA HIS A 10 -14.80 6.13 9.14
C HIS A 10 -14.79 5.83 7.63
N ALA A 11 -15.80 6.33 6.90
CA ALA A 11 -15.83 6.29 5.44
C ALA A 11 -14.81 7.26 4.80
N ALA A 12 -14.46 8.36 5.47
CA ALA A 12 -13.45 9.30 4.99
C ALA A 12 -12.02 8.80 5.27
N THR A 13 -11.76 8.35 6.50
CA THR A 13 -10.52 7.68 6.90
C THR A 13 -10.67 6.96 8.24
N THR A 14 -9.66 6.20 8.65
CA THR A 14 -9.65 5.48 9.93
C THR A 14 -8.50 5.93 10.82
N ALA A 15 -8.71 5.84 12.14
CA ALA A 15 -7.62 6.02 13.07
C ALA A 15 -6.62 4.87 12.92
N LEU A 16 -5.31 5.18 13.01
CA LEU A 16 -4.26 4.17 12.95
C LEU A 16 -4.38 3.22 14.16
N ASP A 17 -4.46 1.92 13.90
CA ASP A 17 -4.42 0.90 14.95
C ASP A 17 -3.04 0.93 15.63
N THR A 18 -2.99 0.85 16.96
CA THR A 18 -1.72 0.92 17.72
C THR A 18 -0.77 -0.19 17.32
N ARG A 19 -1.27 -1.38 16.96
CA ARG A 19 -0.44 -2.49 16.48
C ARG A 19 0.25 -2.16 15.15
N VAL A 20 -0.40 -1.37 14.30
CA VAL A 20 0.17 -0.91 13.03
C VAL A 20 1.23 0.16 13.31
N LEU A 21 0.95 1.11 14.22
CA LEU A 21 1.95 2.10 14.63
C LEU A 21 3.22 1.43 15.17
N ASP A 22 3.07 0.45 16.08
CA ASP A 22 4.19 -0.29 16.67
C ASP A 22 5.00 -1.05 15.60
N ALA A 23 4.34 -1.62 14.61
CA ALA A 23 5.00 -2.28 13.48
C ALA A 23 5.75 -1.30 12.57
N MET A 24 5.30 -0.04 12.47
CA MET A 24 5.92 0.99 11.63
C MET A 24 7.10 1.70 12.31
N ILE A 25 7.07 1.88 13.64
CA ILE A 25 8.07 2.65 14.40
C ILE A 25 9.53 2.26 14.07
N PRO A 26 9.91 0.97 13.97
CA PRO A 26 11.29 0.59 13.65
C PRO A 26 11.78 1.21 12.33
N TYR A 27 10.94 1.21 11.30
CA TYR A 27 11.27 1.74 9.97
C TYR A 27 11.25 3.27 9.90
N LEU A 28 10.63 3.93 10.88
CA LEU A 28 10.63 5.38 11.04
C LEU A 28 11.80 5.89 11.90
N THR A 29 12.57 5.00 12.54
CA THR A 29 13.58 5.38 13.52
C THR A 29 14.95 4.76 13.27
N THR A 30 15.08 3.43 13.30
CA THR A 30 16.37 2.72 13.24
C THR A 30 16.59 1.97 11.92
N GLU A 31 15.51 1.51 11.27
CA GLU A 31 15.54 0.73 10.02
C GLU A 31 15.12 1.56 8.80
N TYR A 32 15.55 2.83 8.74
CA TYR A 32 15.16 3.83 7.72
C TYR A 32 15.82 3.63 6.34
N GLY A 33 16.31 2.43 6.05
CA GLY A 33 17.05 2.13 4.82
C GLY A 33 16.23 2.37 3.56
N ASN A 34 16.91 2.73 2.48
CA ASN A 34 16.29 2.72 1.17
C ASN A 34 16.23 1.28 0.63
N ALA A 35 15.03 0.74 0.44
CA ALA A 35 14.79 -0.63 -0.03
C ALA A 35 15.42 -0.95 -1.41
N SER A 36 15.75 0.05 -2.22
CA SER A 36 16.47 -0.13 -3.49
C SER A 36 18.00 -0.26 -3.33
N SER A 37 18.52 -0.11 -2.11
CA SER A 37 19.95 -0.10 -1.84
C SER A 37 20.48 -1.46 -1.39
N ILE A 38 21.71 -1.78 -1.79
CA ILE A 38 22.34 -3.08 -1.51
C ILE A 38 23.01 -3.17 -0.13
N TYR A 39 23.20 -2.05 0.58
CA TYR A 39 23.81 -2.05 1.92
C TYR A 39 22.87 -2.70 2.95
N THR A 40 23.41 -3.14 4.10
CA THR A 40 22.67 -3.93 5.10
C THR A 40 21.33 -3.31 5.49
N LEU A 41 21.33 -2.03 5.86
CA LEU A 41 20.12 -1.29 6.23
C LEU A 41 19.09 -1.21 5.07
N GLY A 42 19.54 -1.12 3.82
CA GLY A 42 18.67 -1.15 2.63
C GLY A 42 18.07 -2.54 2.38
N ARG A 43 18.83 -3.61 2.62
CA ARG A 43 18.32 -4.98 2.56
C ARG A 43 17.28 -5.26 3.64
N HIS A 44 17.45 -4.72 4.85
CA HIS A 44 16.43 -4.84 5.90
C HIS A 44 15.12 -4.14 5.48
N ALA A 45 15.21 -2.93 4.92
CA ALA A 45 14.04 -2.23 4.40
C ALA A 45 13.37 -2.99 3.24
N MET A 46 14.15 -3.60 2.33
CA MET A 46 13.61 -4.45 1.27
C MET A 46 12.86 -5.66 1.83
N GLN A 47 13.44 -6.36 2.81
CA GLN A 47 12.78 -7.49 3.48
C GLN A 47 11.45 -7.10 4.13
N ALA A 48 11.38 -5.91 4.72
CA ALA A 48 10.13 -5.38 5.29
C ALA A 48 9.05 -5.14 4.24
N ILE A 49 9.42 -4.58 3.09
CA ILE A 49 8.51 -4.37 1.96
C ILE A 49 8.03 -5.70 1.38
N ASP A 50 8.93 -6.70 1.26
CA ASP A 50 8.56 -8.04 0.77
C ASP A 50 7.61 -8.75 1.73
N SER A 51 7.87 -8.69 3.04
CA SER A 51 6.97 -9.25 4.05
C SER A 51 5.60 -8.57 4.04
N ALA A 52 5.55 -7.24 3.91
CA ALA A 52 4.28 -6.51 3.77
C ALA A 52 3.52 -6.93 2.49
N ARG A 53 4.25 -7.20 1.39
CA ARG A 53 3.66 -7.67 0.13
C ARG A 53 3.03 -9.06 0.29
N GLU A 54 3.71 -9.97 0.97
CA GLU A 54 3.20 -11.31 1.29
C GLU A 54 1.91 -11.22 2.13
N GLN A 55 1.91 -10.40 3.19
CA GLN A 55 0.74 -10.21 4.04
C GLN A 55 -0.47 -9.66 3.27
N VAL A 56 -0.26 -8.69 2.38
CA VAL A 56 -1.33 -8.15 1.53
C VAL A 56 -1.84 -9.21 0.55
N ALA A 57 -0.93 -9.97 -0.07
CA ALA A 57 -1.29 -11.04 -1.00
C ALA A 57 -2.12 -12.13 -0.31
N ASP A 58 -1.75 -12.54 0.90
CA ASP A 58 -2.47 -13.54 1.68
C ASP A 58 -3.90 -13.10 2.01
N ILE A 59 -4.09 -11.85 2.43
CA ILE A 59 -5.43 -11.29 2.72
C ILE A 59 -6.30 -11.24 1.46
N LEU A 60 -5.69 -10.94 0.31
CA LEU A 60 -6.39 -10.84 -0.98
C LEU A 60 -6.49 -12.18 -1.73
N ASN A 61 -5.95 -13.27 -1.17
CA ASN A 61 -5.84 -14.58 -1.81
C ASN A 61 -5.21 -14.50 -3.22
N SER A 62 -4.10 -13.76 -3.33
CA SER A 62 -3.34 -13.57 -4.58
C SER A 62 -1.88 -13.98 -4.40
N ARG A 63 -1.11 -14.00 -5.49
CA ARG A 63 0.34 -14.18 -5.41
C ARG A 63 1.01 -12.86 -5.03
N PRO A 64 2.12 -12.86 -4.26
CA PRO A 64 2.86 -11.63 -3.97
C PRO A 64 3.26 -10.84 -5.23
N THR A 65 3.54 -11.54 -6.34
CA THR A 65 3.86 -10.93 -7.64
C THR A 65 2.69 -10.21 -8.33
N GLU A 66 1.46 -10.39 -7.84
CA GLU A 66 0.26 -9.67 -8.31
C GLU A 66 0.00 -8.39 -7.51
N VAL A 67 0.72 -8.17 -6.40
CA VAL A 67 0.58 -6.97 -5.56
C VAL A 67 1.55 -5.90 -6.02
N THR A 68 1.03 -4.71 -6.37
CA THR A 68 1.81 -3.49 -6.62
C THR A 68 1.43 -2.43 -5.60
N PHE A 69 2.42 -1.91 -4.86
CA PHE A 69 2.19 -0.79 -3.93
C PHE A 69 2.12 0.53 -4.69
N THR A 70 1.12 1.35 -4.36
CA THR A 70 0.91 2.71 -4.87
C THR A 70 0.77 3.67 -3.68
N GLY A 71 0.70 4.97 -3.93
CA GLY A 71 0.54 6.00 -2.91
C GLY A 71 -0.87 6.07 -2.30
N CYS A 72 -1.91 5.66 -3.03
CA CYS A 72 -3.29 5.61 -2.53
C CYS A 72 -4.25 4.84 -3.48
N GLY A 73 -5.50 4.64 -3.05
CA GLY A 73 -6.55 4.02 -3.87
C GLY A 73 -6.78 4.75 -5.20
N SER A 74 -6.81 6.08 -5.21
CA SER A 74 -6.98 6.86 -6.44
C SER A 74 -5.85 6.63 -7.45
N GLU A 75 -4.61 6.43 -6.98
CA GLU A 75 -3.50 6.08 -7.86
C GLU A 75 -3.64 4.66 -8.41
N SER A 76 -4.05 3.70 -7.58
CA SER A 76 -4.33 2.33 -8.02
C SER A 76 -5.41 2.26 -9.11
N ASP A 77 -6.50 3.00 -8.95
CA ASP A 77 -7.57 3.06 -9.96
C ASP A 77 -7.06 3.64 -11.29
N ASN A 78 -6.24 4.71 -11.20
CA ASN A 78 -5.61 5.29 -12.38
C ASN A 78 -4.66 4.31 -13.06
N LEU A 79 -3.83 3.60 -12.29
CA LEU A 79 -2.91 2.59 -12.82
C LEU A 79 -3.67 1.48 -13.52
N ALA A 80 -4.74 0.95 -12.92
CA ALA A 80 -5.53 -0.12 -13.51
C ALA A 80 -6.24 0.33 -14.80
N ILE A 81 -7.02 1.41 -14.74
CA ILE A 81 -7.87 1.87 -15.85
C ILE A 81 -7.02 2.44 -16.99
N LYS A 82 -6.13 3.39 -16.70
CA LYS A 82 -5.29 4.00 -17.74
C LYS A 82 -4.27 3.01 -18.26
N GLY A 83 -3.70 2.17 -17.39
CA GLY A 83 -2.76 1.12 -17.78
C GLY A 83 -3.36 0.18 -18.82
N ILE A 84 -4.55 -0.37 -18.55
CA ILE A 84 -5.19 -1.28 -19.51
C ILE A 84 -5.67 -0.56 -20.77
N ALA A 85 -6.22 0.65 -20.64
CA ALA A 85 -6.67 1.44 -21.77
C ALA A 85 -5.52 1.75 -22.74
N PHE A 86 -4.36 2.17 -22.20
CA PHE A 86 -3.18 2.49 -23.01
C PHE A 86 -2.51 1.26 -23.59
N ALA A 87 -2.41 0.16 -22.83
CA ALA A 87 -1.87 -1.10 -23.33
C ALA A 87 -2.76 -1.73 -24.42
N SER A 88 -4.08 -1.52 -24.35
CA SER A 88 -5.07 -2.13 -25.25
C SER A 88 -5.63 -1.18 -26.31
N GLN A 89 -5.01 -0.03 -26.59
CA GLN A 89 -5.51 0.97 -27.55
C GLN A 89 -5.89 0.38 -28.91
N LYS A 90 -5.17 -0.66 -29.37
CA LYS A 90 -5.44 -1.35 -30.64
C LYS A 90 -6.73 -2.17 -30.64
N LYS A 91 -7.27 -2.52 -29.47
CA LYS A 91 -8.51 -3.31 -29.33
C LYS A 91 -9.77 -2.44 -29.33
N GLY A 92 -9.64 -1.13 -29.17
CA GLY A 92 -10.75 -0.18 -29.14
C GLY A 92 -10.65 0.81 -27.97
N ASN A 93 -11.71 1.59 -27.79
CA ASN A 93 -11.78 2.70 -26.83
C ASN A 93 -13.03 2.63 -25.92
N HIS A 94 -13.68 1.47 -25.84
CA HIS A 94 -14.84 1.25 -24.99
C HIS A 94 -14.43 0.59 -23.67
N ILE A 95 -14.81 1.19 -22.54
CA ILE A 95 -14.52 0.73 -21.18
C ILE A 95 -15.82 0.76 -20.37
N ILE A 96 -16.06 -0.29 -19.58
CA ILE A 96 -17.12 -0.36 -18.57
C ILE A 96 -16.42 -0.57 -17.23
N THR A 97 -16.77 0.25 -16.24
CA THR A 97 -16.26 0.20 -14.87
C THR A 97 -17.37 -0.14 -13.91
#